data_AF-A0A382HJZ1-F1
#
_entry.id   AF-A0A382HJZ1-F1
#
_cell.length_a   1.000
_cell.length_b   1.000
_cell.length_c   1.000
_cell.angle_alpha   90.00
_cell.angle_beta   90.00
_cell.angle_gamma   90.00
#
_symmetry.space_group_name_H-M   'P 1'
#
loop_
_entity.id
_entity.type
_entity.pdbx_description
1 polymer ?
#
loop_
_entity_poly.entity_id
_entity_poly.type
_entity_poly.pdbx_seq_one_letter_code
_entity_poly.pdbx_strand_id
1 'polypeptide(L)'
;MTNTSTSKIEQVISWTAYPTVIVSGLTLNSFLLNLDYPLQISAYIPIILGIVIITFLEHKFPYRKEWLPNTSDVRDDATFMVAVQIILPRVLSFFV
;
A
#
# COMPACT_ATOMS: atom_id res chain seq x y z
N MET A 1 6.67 9.74 -33.70
CA MET A 1 5.57 10.51 -33.07
C MET A 1 4.76 9.54 -32.23
N THR A 2 5.11 9.37 -30.96
CA THR A 2 4.48 8.39 -30.06
C THR A 2 3.41 9.08 -29.20
N ASN A 3 2.25 8.44 -29.14
CA ASN A 3 0.97 8.88 -28.59
C ASN A 3 1.05 9.64 -27.25
N THR A 4 0.68 10.92 -27.27
CA THR A 4 0.61 11.81 -26.10
C THR A 4 -0.69 11.68 -25.30
N SER A 5 -1.69 10.94 -25.80
CA SER A 5 -3.00 10.78 -25.15
C SER A 5 -3.00 9.73 -24.05
N THR A 6 -2.29 8.60 -24.23
CA THR A 6 -2.19 7.51 -23.25
C THR A 6 -1.53 7.97 -21.95
N SER A 7 -0.51 8.83 -22.02
CA SER A 7 0.19 9.32 -20.83
C SER A 7 -0.70 10.20 -19.93
N LYS A 8 -1.63 10.97 -20.51
CA LYS A 8 -2.56 11.81 -19.71
C LYS A 8 -3.55 10.98 -18.93
N ILE A 9 -4.08 9.91 -19.54
CA ILE A 9 -5.03 9.00 -18.90
C ILE A 9 -4.34 8.25 -17.75
N GLU A 10 -3.14 7.72 -17.99
CA GLU A 10 -2.33 7.06 -16.96
C GLU A 10 -2.04 8.01 -15.79
N GLN A 11 -1.65 9.26 -16.06
CA GLN A 11 -1.38 10.24 -15.02
C GLN A 11 -2.61 10.59 -14.18
N VAL A 12 -3.78 10.73 -14.81
CA VAL A 12 -5.05 10.96 -14.09
C VAL A 12 -5.41 9.75 -13.24
N ILE A 13 -5.24 8.54 -13.76
CA ILE A 13 -5.50 7.29 -13.01
C ILE A 13 -4.56 7.22 -11.80
N SER A 14 -3.25 7.41 -11.97
CA SER A 14 -2.30 7.35 -10.85
C SER A 14 -2.58 8.42 -9.80
N TRP A 15 -2.98 9.63 -10.20
CA TRP A 15 -3.30 10.71 -9.26
C TRP A 15 -4.61 10.47 -8.49
N THR A 16 -5.60 9.85 -9.15
CA THR A 16 -6.91 9.56 -8.53
C THR A 16 -6.94 8.24 -7.77
N ALA A 17 -6.01 7.31 -8.01
CA ALA A 17 -5.95 6.00 -7.37
C ALA A 17 -5.94 6.11 -5.84
N TYR A 18 -5.00 6.87 -5.27
CA TYR A 18 -4.87 7.02 -3.82
C TYR A 18 -6.11 7.62 -3.15
N PRO A 19 -6.61 8.81 -3.56
CA PRO A 19 -7.83 9.38 -2.99
C PRO A 19 -9.03 8.43 -3.10
N THR A 20 -9.19 7.76 -4.23
CA THR A 20 -10.32 6.85 -4.46
C THR A 20 -10.27 5.63 -3.54
N VAL A 21 -9.09 5.02 -3.38
CA VAL A 21 -8.92 3.86 -2.48
C VAL A 21 -9.10 4.27 -1.02
N ILE A 22 -8.62 5.44 -0.62
CA ILE A 22 -8.82 5.94 0.76
C ILE A 22 -10.31 6.14 1.05
N VAL A 23 -11.02 6.85 0.16
CA VAL A 23 -12.45 7.10 0.33
C VAL A 23 -13.25 5.80 0.34
N SER A 24 -12.93 4.85 -0.55
CA SER A 24 -13.61 3.55 -0.57
C SER A 24 -13.34 2.74 0.69
N GLY A 25 -12.10 2.76 1.20
CA GLY A 25 -11.73 2.11 2.45
C GLY A 25 -12.46 2.69 3.67
N LEU A 26 -12.55 4.01 3.78
CA LEU A 26 -13.30 4.69 4.84
C LEU A 26 -14.80 4.40 4.76
N THR A 27 -15.35 4.38 3.55
CA THR A 27 -16.75 4.03 3.30
C THR A 27 -17.04 2.59 3.71
N LEU A 28 -16.16 1.66 3.33
CA LEU A 28 -16.29 0.25 3.70
C LEU A 28 -16.15 0.03 5.21
N ASN A 29 -15.19 0.70 5.86
CA ASN A 29 -15.05 0.67 7.32
C ASN A 29 -16.34 1.12 8.01
N SER A 30 -16.86 2.29 7.60
CA SER A 30 -18.09 2.83 8.15
C SER A 30 -19.26 1.88 7.91
N PHE A 31 -19.37 1.32 6.70
CA PHE A 31 -20.41 0.35 6.35
C PHE A 31 -20.37 -0.90 7.24
N LEU A 32 -19.18 -1.47 7.48
CA LEU A 32 -19.02 -2.64 8.33
C LEU A 32 -19.34 -2.34 9.80
N LEU A 33 -18.98 -1.16 10.30
CA LEU A 33 -19.36 -0.72 11.64
C LEU A 33 -20.88 -0.53 11.78
N ASN A 34 -21.56 -0.03 10.76
CA ASN A 34 -23.03 0.10 10.76
C ASN A 34 -23.75 -1.26 10.70
N LEU A 35 -23.06 -2.33 10.33
CA LEU A 35 -23.56 -3.71 10.38
C LEU A 35 -23.20 -4.42 11.69
N ASP A 36 -22.72 -3.69 12.69
CA ASP A 36 -22.29 -4.21 14.00
C ASP A 36 -21.18 -5.27 13.93
N TYR A 37 -20.35 -5.26 12.88
CA TYR A 37 -19.17 -6.12 12.84
C TYR A 37 -18.14 -5.69 13.90
N PRO A 38 -17.38 -6.64 14.48
CA PRO A 38 -16.30 -6.34 15.40
C PRO A 38 -15.32 -5.32 14.81
N LEU A 39 -14.86 -4.38 15.64
CA LEU A 39 -13.96 -3.29 15.25
C LEU A 39 -12.72 -3.78 14.49
N GLN A 40 -12.16 -4.92 14.90
CA GLN A 40 -11.01 -5.54 14.26
C GLN A 40 -11.29 -5.87 12.79
N ILE A 41 -12.42 -6.52 12.50
CA ILE A 41 -12.81 -6.90 11.13
C ILE A 41 -13.06 -5.64 10.31
N SER A 42 -13.81 -4.69 10.89
CA SER A 42 -14.16 -3.43 10.23
C SER A 42 -12.93 -2.58 9.90
N ALA A 43 -11.84 -2.67 10.67
CA ALA A 43 -10.59 -1.97 10.39
C ALA A 43 -9.68 -2.73 9.41
N TYR A 44 -9.44 -4.03 9.64
CA TYR A 44 -8.45 -4.77 8.86
C TYR A 44 -8.91 -5.12 7.44
N ILE A 45 -10.20 -5.41 7.24
CA ILE A 45 -10.73 -5.76 5.90
C ILE A 45 -10.49 -4.62 4.88
N PRO A 46 -10.89 -3.36 5.17
CA PRO A 46 -10.63 -2.25 4.24
C PRO A 46 -9.14 -1.99 4.02
N ILE A 47 -8.30 -2.13 5.04
CA ILE A 47 -6.85 -1.91 4.93
C ILE A 47 -6.23 -2.93 3.98
N ILE A 48 -6.49 -4.22 4.19
CA ILE A 48 -5.94 -5.30 3.36
C ILE A 48 -6.39 -5.14 1.90
N LEU A 49 -7.68 -4.84 1.68
CA LEU A 49 -8.20 -4.57 0.34
C LEU A 49 -7.52 -3.35 -0.28
N GLY A 50 -7.34 -2.27 0.47
CA GLY A 50 -6.67 -1.05 0.01
C GLY A 50 -5.23 -1.33 -0.44
N ILE A 51 -4.47 -2.11 0.34
CA ILE A 51 -3.10 -2.52 -0.01
C ILE A 51 -3.11 -3.29 -1.34
N VAL A 52 -3.96 -4.31 -1.47
CA VAL A 52 -4.03 -5.13 -2.69
C VAL A 52 -4.39 -4.28 -3.92
N ILE A 53 -5.37 -3.39 -3.79
CA ILE A 53 -5.81 -2.53 -4.89
C ILE A 53 -4.71 -1.53 -5.28
N ILE A 54 -4.09 -0.85 -4.31
CA ILE A 54 -3.03 0.13 -4.60
C ILE A 54 -1.82 -0.57 -5.24
N THR A 55 -1.34 -1.67 -4.67
CA THR A 55 -0.19 -2.40 -5.23
C THR A 55 -0.47 -2.86 -6.67
N PHE A 56 -1.69 -3.35 -6.95
CA PHE A 56 -2.09 -3.70 -8.31
C PHE A 56 -2.13 -2.50 -9.25
N LEU A 57 -2.71 -1.37 -8.80
CA LEU A 57 -2.82 -0.15 -9.59
C LEU A 57 -1.45 0.47 -9.87
N GLU A 58 -0.54 0.50 -8.90
CA GLU A 58 0.82 1.00 -9.07
C GLU A 58 1.65 0.13 -10.01
N HIS A 59 1.46 -1.19 -9.95
CA HIS A 59 2.12 -2.10 -10.88
C HIS A 59 1.63 -1.91 -12.33
N LYS A 60 0.34 -1.62 -12.52
CA LYS A 60 -0.26 -1.45 -13.85
C LYS A 60 -0.13 -0.05 -14.44
N PHE A 61 -0.25 0.99 -13.61
CA PHE A 61 -0.25 2.40 -13.99
C PHE A 61 0.70 3.20 -13.08
N PRO A 62 2.02 2.97 -13.20
CA PRO A 62 2.98 3.62 -12.33
C PRO A 62 3.06 5.12 -12.62
N TYR A 63 2.94 5.93 -11.57
CA TYR A 63 3.12 7.38 -11.68
C TYR A 63 4.54 7.75 -12.14
N ARG A 64 5.54 7.02 -11.63
CA ARG A 64 6.94 7.07 -12.08
C ARG A 64 7.47 5.65 -12.21
N LYS A 65 8.02 5.29 -13.36
CA LYS A 65 8.62 3.97 -13.58
C LYS A 65 9.81 3.69 -12.68
N GLU A 66 10.53 4.74 -12.29
CA GLU A 66 11.65 4.70 -11.35
C GLU A 66 11.24 4.27 -9.93
N TRP A 67 9.94 4.32 -9.60
CA TRP A 67 9.42 3.88 -8.30
C TRP A 67 9.08 2.40 -8.26
N LEU A 68 9.10 1.68 -9.40
CA LEU A 68 8.96 0.23 -9.33
C LEU A 68 10.20 -0.36 -8.66
N PRO A 69 10.02 -1.22 -7.65
CA PRO A 69 11.14 -1.78 -6.91
C PRO A 69 11.97 -2.70 -7.81
N ASN A 70 13.29 -2.59 -7.73
CA ASN A 70 14.17 -3.64 -8.22
C ASN A 70 14.23 -4.77 -7.20
N THR A 71 14.57 -5.97 -7.65
CA THR A 71 14.73 -7.13 -6.75
C THR A 71 15.86 -6.93 -5.73
N SER A 72 16.86 -6.09 -6.03
CA SER A 72 17.88 -5.64 -5.08
C SER A 72 17.28 -4.83 -3.93
N ASP A 73 16.39 -3.90 -4.26
CA ASP A 73 15.81 -2.95 -3.32
C ASP A 73 14.94 -3.71 -2.30
N VAL A 74 14.17 -4.70 -2.77
CA VAL A 74 13.36 -5.58 -1.92
C VAL A 74 14.23 -6.36 -0.93
N ARG A 75 15.40 -6.86 -1.36
CA ARG A 75 16.31 -7.63 -0.49
C ARG A 75 16.91 -6.75 0.59
N ASP A 76 17.33 -5.55 0.22
CA ASP A 76 18.00 -4.63 1.13
C ASP A 76 16.99 -4.14 2.19
N ASP A 77 15.74 -3.82 1.80
CA ASP A 77 14.64 -3.50 2.72
C ASP A 77 14.29 -4.67 3.64
N ALA A 78 14.16 -5.89 3.10
CA ALA A 78 13.86 -7.08 3.90
C ALA A 78 14.97 -7.36 4.94
N THR A 79 16.23 -7.17 4.54
CA THR A 79 17.39 -7.30 5.43
C THR A 79 17.31 -6.27 6.55
N PHE A 80 16.97 -5.02 6.23
CA PHE A 80 16.80 -3.97 7.23
C PHE A 80 15.65 -4.28 8.21
N MET A 81 14.50 -4.74 7.70
CA MET A 81 13.38 -5.13 8.56
C MET A 81 13.78 -6.24 9.54
N VAL A 82 14.43 -7.30 9.07
CA VAL A 82 14.86 -8.40 9.94
C VAL A 82 15.92 -7.93 10.94
N ALA A 83 16.95 -7.21 10.49
CA ALA A 83 18.06 -6.79 11.35
C ALA A 83 17.62 -5.74 12.39
N VAL A 84 16.92 -4.69 11.95
CA VAL A 84 16.66 -3.51 12.76
C VAL A 84 15.29 -3.54 13.43
N GLN A 85 14.28 -4.16 12.82
CA GLN A 85 12.93 -4.19 13.40
C GLN A 85 12.67 -5.47 14.21
N ILE A 86 13.36 -6.57 13.93
CA ILE A 86 13.18 -7.84 14.65
C ILE A 86 14.37 -8.13 15.58
N ILE A 87 15.58 -8.22 15.04
CA ILE A 87 16.76 -8.66 15.80
C ILE A 87 17.14 -7.59 16.84
N LEU A 88 17.28 -6.32 16.43
CA LEU A 88 17.71 -5.26 17.32
C LEU A 88 16.79 -5.07 18.54
N PRO A 89 15.44 -4.96 18.43
CA PRO A 89 14.58 -4.79 19.60
C PRO A 89 14.61 -6.02 20.50
N ARG A 90 14.73 -7.22 19.92
CA ARG A 90 14.86 -8.46 20.68
C ARG A 90 16.18 -8.51 21.46
N VAL A 91 17.29 -8.06 20.86
CA VAL A 91 18.58 -7.96 21.55
C VAL A 91 18.52 -6.92 22.68
N LEU A 92 17.97 -5.73 22.39
CA LEU A 92 17.82 -4.66 23.38
C LEU A 92 16.92 -5.05 24.55
N SER A 93 15.91 -5.89 24.32
CA SER A 93 15.04 -6.42 25.38
C SER A 93 15.75 -7.31 26.40
N PHE A 94 17.00 -7.72 26.15
CA PHE A 94 17.82 -8.41 27.17
C PHE A 94 18.56 -7.44 28.08
N PHE A 95 18.63 -6.15 27.73
CA PHE A 95 19.37 -5.12 28.47
C PHE A 95 18.47 -4.12 29.21
N VAL A 96 17.15 -4.21 29.01
CA VAL A 96 16.09 -3.44 29.68
C VAL A 96 15.15 -4.41 30.39
#